data_AF-A0A2S6VF12-F1
#
_entry.id   AF-A0A2S6VF12-F1
#
_cell.length_a   1.000
_cell.length_b   1.000
_cell.length_c   1.000
_cell.angle_alpha   90.00
_cell.angle_beta   90.00
_cell.angle_gamma   90.00
#
_symmetry.space_group_name_H-M   'P 1'
#
loop_
_entity.id
_entity.type
_entity.pdbx_description
1 polymer ?
#
loop_
_entity_poly.entity_id
_entity_poly.type
_entity_poly.pdbx_seq_one_letter_code
_entity_poly.pdbx_strand_id
1 'polypeptide(L)'
;MSRKIILWVLWAAFIIYVLFFAPPLHLQETLTLLIEILTLQWTKVNPVILSLFSLIGVWVFIYSCVLFFDGRMQKIPFWAFALASLGTGVIGLIPYLALREANQEFTGAKDPWLQLLDSRSTGIAVTIFTLGLVAFGLFAGDWGDFVQQFLGDRFIHGMSLAFCIFAALFPTVLGDDMARRGYSSNSQLFWVFALVPLFGPLLYLCWRPPLRDTVSSI
;
A
#
# COMPACT_ATOMS: atom_id res chain seq x y z
N MET A 1 13.29 -14.06 13.31
CA MET A 1 12.41 -14.03 14.50
C MET A 1 12.06 -12.60 14.95
N SER A 2 13.04 -11.70 15.13
CA SER A 2 12.79 -10.30 15.53
C SER A 2 11.80 -9.54 14.63
N ARG A 3 11.96 -9.60 13.30
CA ARG A 3 11.05 -8.94 12.34
C ARG A 3 9.57 -9.28 12.56
N LYS A 4 9.26 -10.57 12.70
CA LYS A 4 7.87 -11.04 12.86
C LYS A 4 7.25 -10.51 14.16
N ILE A 5 8.03 -10.51 15.25
CA ILE A 5 7.61 -9.95 16.53
C ILE A 5 7.33 -8.46 16.39
N ILE A 6 8.23 -7.70 15.76
CA ILE A 6 8.04 -6.26 15.51
C ILE A 6 6.76 -5.99 14.72
N LEU A 7 6.48 -6.77 13.67
CA LEU A 7 5.28 -6.62 12.86
C LEU A 7 4.00 -6.93 13.66
N TRP A 8 3.99 -7.99 14.47
CA TRP A 8 2.83 -8.30 15.32
C TRP A 8 2.62 -7.26 16.42
N VAL A 9 3.69 -6.76 17.03
CA VAL A 9 3.63 -5.67 18.01
C VAL A 9 3.10 -4.40 17.35
N LEU A 10 3.60 -4.04 16.16
CA LEU A 10 3.11 -2.89 15.40
C LEU A 10 1.63 -3.03 15.06
N TRP A 11 1.20 -4.22 14.64
CA TRP A 11 -0.21 -4.51 14.31
C TRP A 11 -1.12 -4.33 15.53
N ALA A 12 -0.78 -4.97 16.65
CA ALA A 12 -1.53 -4.87 17.88
C ALA A 12 -1.52 -3.42 18.42
N ALA A 13 -0.37 -2.76 18.42
CA ALA A 13 -0.22 -1.38 18.86
C ALA A 13 -1.06 -0.42 18.01
N PHE A 14 -1.09 -0.59 16.69
CA PHE A 14 -1.88 0.27 15.81
C PHE A 14 -3.39 0.09 16.03
N ILE A 15 -3.86 -1.16 16.18
CA ILE A 15 -5.27 -1.42 16.51
C ILE A 15 -5.63 -0.82 17.87
N ILE A 16 -4.83 -1.07 18.91
CA ILE A 16 -5.04 -0.52 20.25
C ILE A 16 -5.04 1.02 20.20
N TYR A 17 -4.10 1.61 19.47
CA TYR A 17 -4.04 3.06 19.30
C TYR A 17 -5.33 3.61 18.67
N VAL A 18 -5.78 3.06 17.54
CA VAL A 18 -6.99 3.52 16.85
C VAL A 18 -8.26 3.33 17.69
N LEU A 19 -8.33 2.27 18.51
CA LEU A 19 -9.52 2.01 19.33
C LEU A 19 -9.59 2.88 20.59
N PHE A 20 -8.45 3.13 21.25
CA PHE A 20 -8.42 3.72 22.60
C PHE A 20 -7.85 5.15 22.65
N PHE A 21 -6.97 5.53 21.70
CA PHE A 21 -6.23 6.79 21.76
C PHE A 21 -6.57 7.75 20.61
N ALA A 22 -7.02 7.23 19.47
CA ALA A 22 -7.52 8.07 18.39
C ALA A 22 -8.81 8.81 18.80
N PRO A 23 -9.19 9.88 18.08
CA PRO A 23 -10.40 10.64 18.37
C PRO A 23 -11.67 9.76 18.44
N PRO A 24 -12.78 10.29 18.96
CA PRO A 24 -14.07 9.61 18.93
C PRO A 24 -14.46 9.21 17.50
N LEU A 25 -15.14 8.07 17.38
CA LEU A 25 -15.71 7.66 16.10
C LEU A 25 -17.06 8.34 15.90
N HIS A 26 -17.15 9.14 14.85
CA HIS A 26 -18.39 9.75 14.37
C HIS A 26 -19.01 8.85 13.30
N LEU A 27 -19.74 7.81 13.75
CA LEU A 27 -20.16 6.71 12.88
C LEU A 27 -21.06 7.19 11.72
N GLN A 28 -22.00 8.09 11.99
CA GLN A 28 -22.95 8.55 10.98
C GLN A 28 -22.25 9.39 9.89
N GLU A 29 -21.33 10.25 10.31
CA GLU A 29 -20.50 11.09 9.46
C GLU A 29 -19.55 10.24 8.62
N THR A 30 -18.90 9.25 9.24
CA THR A 30 -18.03 8.28 8.56
C THR A 30 -18.81 7.49 7.50
N LEU A 31 -20.00 7.00 7.82
CA LEU A 31 -20.83 6.26 6.86
C LEU A 31 -21.29 7.16 5.71
N THR A 32 -21.68 8.40 6.01
CA THR A 32 -22.04 9.40 5.00
C THR A 32 -20.87 9.66 4.06
N LEU A 33 -19.68 9.91 4.60
CA LEU A 33 -18.45 10.10 3.84
C LEU A 33 -18.17 8.91 2.91
N LEU A 34 -18.24 7.68 3.43
CA LEU A 34 -18.01 6.47 2.63
C LEU A 34 -19.04 6.33 1.51
N ILE A 35 -20.32 6.58 1.79
CA ILE A 35 -21.38 6.56 0.77
C ILE A 35 -21.10 7.61 -0.31
N GLU A 36 -20.72 8.82 0.07
CA GLU A 36 -20.43 9.89 -0.89
C GLU A 36 -19.23 9.56 -1.78
N ILE A 37 -18.15 8.99 -1.21
CA ILE A 37 -16.98 8.53 -1.97
C ILE A 37 -17.36 7.40 -2.93
N LEU A 38 -18.07 6.37 -2.44
CA LEU A 38 -18.40 5.17 -3.21
C LEU A 38 -19.51 5.40 -4.25
N THR A 39 -20.37 6.39 -4.05
CA THR A 39 -21.41 6.81 -5.02
C THR A 39 -20.95 7.95 -5.93
N LEU A 40 -19.65 8.28 -5.93
CA LEU A 40 -19.04 9.29 -6.79
C LEU A 40 -19.57 10.71 -6.57
N GLN A 41 -20.10 11.01 -5.38
CA GLN A 41 -20.52 12.35 -4.97
C GLN A 41 -19.32 13.19 -4.48
N TRP A 42 -18.23 13.14 -5.23
CA TRP A 42 -16.92 13.68 -4.86
C TRP A 42 -16.92 15.19 -4.59
N THR A 43 -17.89 15.93 -5.15
CA THR A 43 -18.04 17.37 -4.90
C THR A 43 -18.48 17.71 -3.46
N LYS A 44 -18.99 16.73 -2.71
CA LYS A 44 -19.40 16.90 -1.31
C LYS A 44 -18.29 16.61 -0.31
N VAL A 45 -17.20 15.98 -0.78
CA VAL A 45 -16.10 15.52 0.06
C VAL A 45 -14.93 16.47 -0.09
N ASN A 46 -14.26 16.81 1.02
CA ASN A 46 -13.02 17.56 0.98
C ASN A 46 -12.00 16.84 0.06
N PRO A 47 -11.45 17.51 -0.97
CA PRO A 47 -10.48 16.92 -1.89
C PRO A 47 -9.24 16.30 -1.23
N VAL A 48 -8.79 16.83 -0.08
CA VAL A 48 -7.66 16.23 0.67
C VAL A 48 -8.04 14.84 1.18
N ILE A 49 -9.24 14.70 1.74
CA ILE A 49 -9.76 13.45 2.30
C ILE A 49 -10.03 12.44 1.20
N LEU A 50 -10.67 12.87 0.10
CA LEU A 50 -10.90 12.00 -1.05
C LEU A 50 -9.58 11.48 -1.65
N SER A 51 -8.58 12.37 -1.74
CA SER A 51 -7.24 12.01 -2.22
C SER A 51 -6.57 11.03 -1.28
N LEU A 52 -6.59 11.28 0.03
CA LEU A 52 -6.03 10.41 1.05
C LEU A 52 -6.68 9.01 1.02
N PHE A 53 -8.01 8.94 0.97
CA PHE A 53 -8.73 7.68 0.83
C PHE A 53 -8.31 6.90 -0.42
N SER A 54 -8.26 7.58 -1.57
CA SER A 54 -7.83 6.98 -2.83
C SER A 54 -6.37 6.52 -2.78
N LEU A 55 -5.51 7.25 -2.06
CA LEU A 55 -4.10 6.90 -1.87
C LEU A 55 -3.91 5.63 -1.02
N ILE A 56 -4.83 5.30 -0.10
CA ILE A 56 -4.82 3.98 0.57
C ILE A 56 -5.00 2.87 -0.48
N GLY A 57 -5.93 3.04 -1.41
CA GLY A 57 -6.12 2.12 -2.53
C GLY A 57 -4.87 1.99 -3.41
N VAL A 58 -4.21 3.12 -3.71
CA VAL A 58 -2.92 3.14 -4.42
C VAL A 58 -1.87 2.34 -3.67
N TRP A 59 -1.74 2.50 -2.35
CA TRP A 59 -0.80 1.71 -1.55
C TRP A 59 -1.09 0.22 -1.64
N VAL A 60 -2.35 -0.20 -1.46
CA VAL A 60 -2.73 -1.62 -1.60
C VAL A 60 -2.37 -2.15 -2.98
N PHE A 61 -2.53 -1.34 -4.02
CA PHE A 61 -2.14 -1.70 -5.39
C PHE A 61 -0.62 -1.79 -5.58
N ILE A 62 0.17 -0.86 -5.01
CA ILE A 62 1.64 -0.91 -4.99
C ILE A 62 2.11 -2.20 -4.32
N TYR A 63 1.55 -2.53 -3.15
CA TYR A 63 1.85 -3.79 -2.46
C TYR A 63 1.43 -5.00 -3.29
N SER A 64 0.29 -4.93 -3.99
CA SER A 64 -0.16 -5.99 -4.90
C SER A 64 0.84 -6.23 -6.03
N CYS A 65 1.41 -5.17 -6.60
CA CYS A 65 2.44 -5.25 -7.63
C CYS A 65 3.72 -5.97 -7.17
N VAL A 66 3.91 -6.20 -5.87
CA VAL A 66 5.08 -6.88 -5.30
C VAL A 66 4.69 -8.23 -4.68
N LEU A 67 3.66 -8.25 -3.83
CA LEU A 67 3.32 -9.38 -2.97
C LEU A 67 2.53 -10.48 -3.66
N PHE A 68 1.91 -10.24 -4.82
CA PHE A 68 1.27 -11.33 -5.57
C PHE A 68 2.30 -12.33 -6.11
N PHE A 69 3.52 -11.87 -6.46
CA PHE A 69 4.63 -12.75 -6.84
C PHE A 69 5.15 -13.51 -5.62
N ASP A 70 5.36 -12.82 -4.50
CA ASP A 70 5.77 -13.45 -3.25
C ASP A 70 4.77 -14.54 -2.84
N GLY A 71 3.48 -14.23 -2.86
CA GLY A 71 2.40 -15.13 -2.45
C GLY A 71 2.28 -16.42 -3.26
N ARG A 72 2.81 -16.48 -4.50
CA ARG A 72 2.93 -17.74 -5.26
C ARG A 72 3.96 -18.70 -4.65
N MET A 73 4.91 -18.15 -3.91
CA MET A 73 6.01 -18.86 -3.28
C MET A 73 5.84 -19.03 -1.76
N GLN A 74 4.67 -18.66 -1.23
CA GLN A 74 4.33 -18.78 0.20
C GLN A 74 3.30 -19.87 0.43
N LYS A 75 3.23 -20.38 1.67
CA LYS A 75 2.16 -21.31 2.08
C LYS A 75 0.77 -20.68 2.02
N ILE A 76 0.68 -19.38 2.28
CA ILE A 76 -0.58 -18.63 2.29
C ILE A 76 -0.52 -17.61 1.15
N PRO A 77 -1.47 -17.65 0.20
CA PRO A 77 -1.48 -16.71 -0.91
C PRO A 77 -1.89 -15.31 -0.45
N PHE A 78 -1.41 -14.28 -1.15
CA PHE A 78 -1.61 -12.88 -0.77
C PHE A 78 -3.05 -12.36 -0.95
N TRP A 79 -3.84 -12.95 -1.86
CA TRP A 79 -5.11 -12.37 -2.32
C TRP A 79 -6.09 -12.04 -1.18
N ALA A 80 -6.19 -12.88 -0.15
CA ALA A 80 -7.10 -12.66 0.97
C ALA A 80 -6.70 -11.42 1.78
N PHE A 81 -5.40 -11.20 1.94
CA PHE A 81 -4.85 -10.03 2.63
C PHE A 81 -4.92 -8.78 1.76
N ALA A 82 -4.78 -8.90 0.44
CA ALA A 82 -5.05 -7.80 -0.48
C ALA A 82 -6.50 -7.31 -0.33
N LEU A 83 -7.47 -8.23 -0.34
CA LEU A 83 -8.89 -7.91 -0.14
C LEU A 83 -9.16 -7.31 1.25
N ALA A 84 -8.59 -7.90 2.31
CA ALA A 84 -8.70 -7.34 3.66
C ALA A 84 -8.09 -5.93 3.73
N SER A 85 -7.00 -5.68 3.03
CA SER A 85 -6.33 -4.37 3.01
C SER A 85 -7.11 -3.31 2.24
N LEU A 86 -7.90 -3.70 1.23
CA LEU A 86 -8.81 -2.76 0.56
C LEU A 86 -9.87 -2.22 1.52
N GLY A 87 -10.38 -3.05 2.43
CA GLY A 87 -11.40 -2.63 3.41
C GLY A 87 -10.83 -1.99 4.68
N THR A 88 -9.68 -2.46 5.16
CA THR A 88 -9.13 -2.09 6.48
C THR A 88 -7.80 -1.34 6.41
N GLY A 89 -7.30 -1.06 5.20
CA GLY A 89 -5.99 -0.46 5.00
C GLY A 89 -4.87 -1.35 5.52
N VAL A 90 -3.92 -0.75 6.23
CA VAL A 90 -2.69 -1.44 6.66
C VAL A 90 -2.93 -2.55 7.68
N ILE A 91 -4.07 -2.54 8.37
CA ILE A 91 -4.48 -3.59 9.32
C ILE A 91 -4.59 -4.95 8.63
N GLY A 92 -5.09 -4.99 7.40
CA GLY A 92 -5.16 -6.21 6.59
C GLY A 92 -3.81 -6.65 6.04
N LEU A 93 -2.86 -5.73 5.87
CA LEU A 93 -1.56 -6.01 5.25
C LEU A 93 -0.56 -6.61 6.24
N ILE A 94 -0.43 -6.04 7.44
CA ILE A 94 0.63 -6.41 8.39
C ILE A 94 0.62 -7.91 8.75
N PRO A 95 -0.53 -8.57 8.99
CA PRO A 95 -0.55 -10.00 9.26
C PRO A 95 0.10 -10.83 8.15
N TYR A 96 -0.09 -10.46 6.88
CA TYR A 96 0.59 -11.12 5.77
C TYR A 96 2.11 -10.94 5.85
N LEU A 97 2.57 -9.71 6.10
CA LEU A 97 4.00 -9.42 6.24
C LEU A 97 4.64 -10.17 7.41
N ALA A 98 3.88 -10.40 8.49
CA ALA A 98 4.34 -11.13 9.65
C ALA A 98 4.41 -12.66 9.40
N LEU A 99 3.45 -13.20 8.63
CA LEU A 99 3.35 -14.63 8.34
C LEU A 99 4.28 -15.08 7.21
N ARG A 100 4.50 -14.24 6.18
CA ARG A 100 5.35 -14.57 5.03
C ARG A 100 6.80 -14.81 5.43
N GLU A 101 7.46 -15.71 4.73
CA GLU A 101 8.91 -15.85 4.77
C GLU A 101 9.56 -14.94 3.72
N ALA A 102 10.78 -14.46 3.98
CA ALA A 102 11.52 -13.74 2.94
C ALA A 102 11.83 -14.70 1.80
N ASN A 103 11.59 -14.27 0.56
CA ASN A 103 11.88 -15.06 -0.62
C ASN A 103 12.47 -14.14 -1.70
N GLN A 104 13.62 -14.53 -2.25
CA GLN A 104 14.36 -13.75 -3.23
C GLN A 104 14.31 -14.35 -4.63
N GLU A 105 13.56 -15.44 -4.80
CA GLU A 105 13.43 -16.18 -6.04
C GLU A 105 11.97 -16.20 -6.50
N PHE A 106 11.78 -16.45 -7.80
CA PHE A 106 10.47 -16.67 -8.41
C PHE A 106 10.59 -17.84 -9.37
N THR A 107 9.76 -18.87 -9.17
CA THR A 107 9.71 -20.05 -10.03
C THR A 107 8.31 -20.21 -10.62
N GLY A 108 8.24 -20.68 -11.87
CA GLY A 108 6.99 -20.87 -12.59
C GLY A 108 6.72 -19.78 -13.63
N ALA A 109 5.49 -19.78 -14.15
CA ALA A 109 5.04 -18.87 -15.20
C ALA A 109 4.12 -17.78 -14.64
N LYS A 110 4.21 -16.58 -15.22
CA LYS A 110 3.27 -15.49 -14.93
C LYS A 110 1.94 -15.69 -15.68
N ASP A 111 0.86 -15.82 -14.92
CA ASP A 111 -0.50 -15.68 -15.45
C ASP A 111 -0.78 -14.22 -15.89
N PRO A 112 -1.88 -13.94 -16.64
CA PRO A 112 -2.17 -12.60 -17.13
C PRO A 112 -2.28 -11.53 -16.03
N TRP A 113 -2.74 -11.91 -14.83
CA TRP A 113 -2.81 -10.98 -13.69
C TRP A 113 -1.42 -10.60 -13.20
N LEU A 114 -0.53 -11.59 -13.05
CA LEU A 114 0.87 -11.32 -12.73
C LEU A 114 1.58 -10.55 -13.84
N GLN A 115 1.30 -10.80 -15.11
CA GLN A 115 1.86 -10.02 -16.22
C GLN A 115 1.42 -8.55 -16.17
N LEU A 116 0.16 -8.28 -15.87
CA LEU A 116 -0.36 -6.92 -15.66
C LEU A 116 0.38 -6.23 -14.52
N LEU A 117 0.49 -6.89 -13.36
CA LEU A 117 1.18 -6.33 -12.20
C LEU A 117 2.69 -6.14 -12.44
N ASP A 118 3.32 -7.02 -13.22
CA ASP A 118 4.76 -6.97 -13.53
C ASP A 118 5.11 -5.82 -14.49
N SER A 119 4.15 -5.37 -15.31
CA SER A 119 4.39 -4.41 -16.38
C SER A 119 4.80 -3.03 -15.86
N ARG A 120 5.81 -2.44 -16.52
CA ARG A 120 6.20 -1.03 -16.30
C ARG A 120 5.08 -0.05 -16.67
N SER A 121 4.26 -0.38 -17.67
CA SER A 121 3.12 0.47 -18.06
C SER A 121 2.11 0.60 -16.93
N THR A 122 1.91 -0.46 -16.14
CA THR A 122 1.10 -0.43 -14.91
C THR A 122 1.71 0.53 -13.90
N GLY A 123 3.02 0.46 -13.66
CA GLY A 123 3.73 1.42 -12.82
C GLY A 123 3.52 2.87 -13.27
N ILE A 124 3.64 3.14 -14.57
CA ILE A 124 3.44 4.47 -15.16
C ILE A 124 1.99 4.94 -14.98
N ALA A 125 1.01 4.10 -15.27
CA ALA A 125 -0.41 4.42 -15.14
C ALA A 125 -0.78 4.76 -13.69
N VAL A 126 -0.33 3.94 -12.72
CA VAL A 126 -0.54 4.19 -11.29
C VAL A 126 0.16 5.47 -10.85
N THR A 127 1.35 5.76 -11.39
CA THR A 127 2.08 6.99 -11.09
C THR A 127 1.29 8.22 -11.58
N ILE A 128 0.80 8.21 -12.83
CA ILE A 128 0.00 9.31 -13.39
C ILE A 128 -1.27 9.52 -12.56
N PHE A 129 -1.97 8.44 -12.23
CA PHE A 129 -3.16 8.49 -11.38
C PHE A 129 -2.85 9.09 -10.01
N THR A 130 -1.75 8.65 -9.38
CA THR A 130 -1.30 9.15 -8.08
C THR A 130 -0.93 10.63 -8.13
N LEU A 131 -0.23 11.08 -9.17
CA LEU A 131 0.09 12.49 -9.36
C LEU A 131 -1.18 13.34 -9.50
N GLY A 132 -2.19 12.82 -10.21
CA GLY A 132 -3.51 13.45 -10.30
C GLY A 132 -4.19 13.61 -8.94
N LEU A 133 -4.20 12.55 -8.11
CA LEU A 133 -4.75 12.60 -6.75
C LEU A 133 -4.01 13.60 -5.87
N VAL A 134 -2.67 13.56 -5.88
CA VAL A 134 -1.84 14.47 -5.06
C VAL A 134 -2.06 15.91 -5.50
N ALA A 135 -2.07 16.20 -6.81
CA ALA A 135 -2.35 17.53 -7.32
C ALA A 135 -3.77 17.99 -6.95
N PHE A 136 -4.77 17.11 -7.08
CA PHE A 136 -6.15 17.41 -6.73
C PHE A 136 -6.30 17.77 -5.25
N GLY A 137 -5.79 16.93 -4.35
CA GLY A 137 -5.80 17.22 -2.90
C GLY A 137 -5.01 18.48 -2.54
N LEU A 138 -3.87 18.72 -3.20
CA LEU A 138 -3.03 19.90 -2.91
C LEU A 138 -3.67 21.21 -3.34
N PHE A 139 -4.24 21.27 -4.55
CA PHE A 139 -4.71 22.52 -5.14
C PHE A 139 -6.19 22.80 -4.91
N ALA A 140 -7.03 21.76 -4.79
CA ALA A 140 -8.46 21.91 -4.58
C ALA A 140 -8.90 21.67 -3.12
N GLY A 141 -8.00 21.17 -2.27
CA GLY A 141 -8.31 20.77 -0.91
C GLY A 141 -8.41 21.91 0.10
N ASP A 142 -9.35 21.76 1.04
CA ASP A 142 -9.39 22.58 2.25
C ASP A 142 -8.51 21.92 3.33
N TRP A 143 -7.27 22.39 3.44
CA TRP A 143 -6.32 21.87 4.41
C TRP A 143 -6.68 22.23 5.86
N GLY A 144 -7.42 23.32 6.09
CA GLY A 144 -7.88 23.71 7.42
C GLY A 144 -8.93 22.73 7.95
N ASP A 145 -9.94 22.44 7.11
CA ASP A 145 -10.94 21.41 7.39
C ASP A 145 -10.30 20.02 7.57
N PHE A 146 -9.33 19.65 6.72
CA PHE A 146 -8.59 18.40 6.89
C PHE A 146 -7.92 18.28 8.26
N VAL A 147 -7.24 19.34 8.73
CA VAL A 147 -6.58 19.32 10.05
C VAL A 147 -7.61 19.18 11.17
N GLN A 148 -8.76 19.86 11.08
CA GLN A 148 -9.84 19.71 12.05
C GLN A 148 -10.38 18.27 12.07
N GLN A 149 -10.64 17.68 10.92
CA GLN A 149 -11.11 16.29 10.82
C GLN A 149 -10.05 15.29 11.26
N PHE A 150 -8.77 15.51 10.96
CA PHE A 150 -7.67 14.66 11.43
C PHE A 150 -7.56 14.65 12.97
N LEU A 151 -7.87 15.76 13.64
CA LEU A 151 -7.85 15.86 15.10
C LEU A 151 -9.15 15.40 15.76
N GLY A 152 -10.27 15.47 15.04
CA GLY A 152 -11.61 15.21 15.57
C GLY A 152 -12.23 13.86 15.20
N ASP A 153 -11.85 13.29 14.06
CA ASP A 153 -12.48 12.08 13.53
C ASP A 153 -11.52 10.88 13.49
N ARG A 154 -11.95 9.77 14.11
CA ARG A 154 -11.17 8.53 14.19
C ARG A 154 -10.80 7.96 12.83
N PHE A 155 -11.73 7.99 11.87
CA PHE A 155 -11.55 7.38 10.56
C PHE A 155 -10.50 8.15 9.76
N ILE A 156 -10.60 9.48 9.70
CA ILE A 156 -9.60 10.33 9.03
C ILE A 156 -8.24 10.26 9.72
N HIS A 157 -8.21 10.27 11.05
CA HIS A 157 -6.99 10.12 11.83
C HIS A 157 -6.30 8.78 11.56
N GLY A 158 -7.05 7.67 11.68
CA GLY A 158 -6.54 6.32 11.46
C GLY A 158 -6.08 6.10 10.02
N MET A 159 -6.82 6.62 9.04
CA MET A 159 -6.46 6.54 7.62
C MET A 159 -5.17 7.31 7.31
N SER A 160 -4.99 8.50 7.88
CA SER A 160 -3.77 9.29 7.74
C SER A 160 -2.54 8.56 8.30
N LEU A 161 -2.68 7.94 9.48
CA LEU A 161 -1.61 7.12 10.06
C LEU A 161 -1.35 5.86 9.23
N ALA A 162 -2.41 5.20 8.72
CA ALA A 162 -2.27 4.03 7.88
C ALA A 162 -1.45 4.32 6.62
N PHE A 163 -1.64 5.48 5.97
CA PHE A 163 -0.82 5.94 4.85
C PHE A 163 0.69 5.97 5.22
N CYS A 164 1.03 6.55 6.38
CA CYS A 164 2.40 6.60 6.86
C CYS A 164 2.98 5.20 7.14
N ILE A 165 2.18 4.31 7.73
CA ILE A 165 2.62 2.94 8.05
C ILE A 165 2.83 2.14 6.75
N PHE A 166 1.96 2.28 5.74
CA PHE A 166 2.19 1.67 4.43
C PHE A 166 3.54 2.09 3.84
N ALA A 167 3.86 3.39 3.90
CA ALA A 167 5.15 3.89 3.44
C ALA A 167 6.32 3.31 4.24
N ALA A 168 6.23 3.31 5.57
CA ALA A 168 7.27 2.80 6.45
C ALA A 168 7.52 1.29 6.30
N LEU A 169 6.49 0.52 5.93
CA LEU A 169 6.58 -0.93 5.75
C LEU A 169 7.07 -1.36 4.37
N PHE A 170 7.02 -0.49 3.35
CA PHE A 170 7.37 -0.88 1.99
C PHE A 170 8.82 -1.38 1.84
N PRO A 171 9.83 -0.81 2.54
CA PRO A 171 11.19 -1.34 2.53
C PRO A 171 11.30 -2.81 2.96
N THR A 172 10.34 -3.31 3.77
CA THR A 172 10.33 -4.71 4.24
C THR A 172 10.04 -5.73 3.13
N VAL A 173 9.50 -5.30 1.99
CA VAL A 173 9.19 -6.15 0.83
C VAL A 173 10.03 -5.81 -0.39
N LEU A 174 10.53 -4.58 -0.48
CA LEU A 174 11.29 -4.08 -1.63
C LEU A 174 12.55 -4.91 -1.91
N GLY A 175 13.33 -5.25 -0.88
CA GLY A 175 14.58 -6.00 -1.06
C GLY A 175 14.36 -7.39 -1.67
N ASP A 176 13.30 -8.08 -1.25
CA ASP A 176 12.89 -9.38 -1.78
C ASP A 176 12.49 -9.27 -3.27
N ASP A 177 11.71 -8.25 -3.65
CA ASP A 177 11.29 -8.03 -5.05
C ASP A 177 12.46 -7.63 -5.96
N MET A 178 13.36 -6.78 -5.45
CA MET A 178 14.57 -6.39 -6.17
C MET A 178 15.48 -7.60 -6.45
N ALA A 179 15.63 -8.49 -5.47
CA ALA A 179 16.43 -9.71 -5.61
C ALA A 179 15.87 -10.65 -6.68
N ARG A 180 14.54 -10.86 -6.70
CA ARG A 180 13.87 -11.66 -7.76
C ARG A 180 14.11 -11.12 -9.17
N ARG A 181 14.39 -9.83 -9.27
CA ARG A 181 14.64 -9.11 -10.53
C ARG A 181 16.13 -8.97 -10.86
N GLY A 182 17.00 -9.67 -10.13
CA GLY A 182 18.43 -9.75 -10.39
C GLY A 182 19.25 -8.61 -9.80
N TYR A 183 18.70 -7.80 -8.89
CA TYR A 183 19.48 -6.80 -8.16
C TYR A 183 20.07 -7.41 -6.88
N SER A 184 21.26 -6.95 -6.50
CA SER A 184 21.82 -7.30 -5.21
C SER A 184 21.03 -6.64 -4.07
N SER A 185 20.82 -7.37 -2.98
CA SER A 185 20.09 -6.89 -1.81
C SER A 185 20.72 -5.65 -1.14
N ASN A 186 22.01 -5.38 -1.43
CA ASN A 186 22.77 -4.23 -0.92
C ASN A 186 22.95 -3.09 -1.95
N SER A 187 22.13 -3.05 -3.00
CA SER A 187 22.21 -1.98 -3.99
C SER A 187 21.85 -0.62 -3.38
N GLN A 188 22.63 0.42 -3.65
CA GLN A 188 22.32 1.80 -3.26
C GLN A 188 20.95 2.27 -3.77
N LEU A 189 20.47 1.66 -4.86
CA LEU A 189 19.14 1.90 -5.43
C LEU A 189 18.00 1.55 -4.48
N PHE A 190 18.21 0.61 -3.54
CA PHE A 190 17.22 0.32 -2.50
C PHE A 190 16.83 1.59 -1.75
N TRP A 191 17.81 2.40 -1.33
CA TRP A 191 17.58 3.61 -0.56
C TRP A 191 16.89 4.70 -1.36
N VAL A 192 17.15 4.80 -2.66
CA VAL A 192 16.47 5.75 -3.56
C VAL A 192 14.96 5.48 -3.57
N PHE A 193 14.56 4.21 -3.63
CA PHE A 193 13.15 3.83 -3.66
C PHE A 193 12.51 3.71 -2.27
N ALA A 194 13.29 3.42 -1.23
CA ALA A 194 12.80 3.23 0.13
C ALA A 194 12.59 4.56 0.88
N LEU A 195 13.46 5.56 0.65
CA LEU A 195 13.49 6.79 1.47
C LEU A 195 12.52 7.88 1.01
N VAL A 196 11.93 7.76 -0.17
CA VAL A 196 10.94 8.72 -0.68
C VAL A 196 9.55 8.09 -0.53
N PRO A 197 8.77 8.42 0.52
CA PRO A 197 7.45 7.85 0.75
C PRO A 197 6.55 8.04 -0.48
N LEU A 198 5.75 7.01 -0.80
CA LEU A 198 4.85 6.93 -1.96
C LEU A 198 5.56 6.98 -3.33
N PHE A 199 6.31 8.03 -3.62
CA PHE A 199 6.94 8.24 -4.92
C PHE A 199 8.12 7.32 -5.19
N GLY A 200 8.91 6.94 -4.18
CA GLY A 200 9.98 5.95 -4.32
C GLY A 200 9.46 4.59 -4.80
N PRO A 201 8.44 4.00 -4.15
CA PRO A 201 7.75 2.81 -4.64
C PRO A 201 7.18 2.94 -6.07
N LEU A 202 6.58 4.08 -6.41
CA LEU A 202 6.04 4.33 -7.75
C LEU A 202 7.14 4.39 -8.82
N LEU A 203 8.23 5.10 -8.53
CA LEU A 203 9.42 5.15 -9.39
C LEU A 203 10.01 3.75 -9.56
N TYR A 204 10.05 2.95 -8.50
CA TYR A 204 10.48 1.56 -8.57
C TYR A 204 9.60 0.74 -9.52
N LEU A 205 8.27 0.84 -9.44
CA LEU A 205 7.36 0.13 -10.36
C LEU A 205 7.55 0.55 -11.82
N CYS A 206 7.83 1.83 -12.08
CA CYS A 206 8.14 2.34 -13.42
C CYS A 206 9.48 1.81 -13.95
N TRP A 207 10.47 1.65 -13.08
CA TRP A 207 11.85 1.35 -13.47
C TRP A 207 12.17 -0.14 -13.52
N ARG A 208 11.58 -0.95 -12.63
CA ARG A 208 11.96 -2.35 -12.41
C ARG A 208 11.90 -3.17 -13.71
N PRO A 209 12.88 -4.05 -13.97
CA PRO A 209 12.87 -4.96 -15.10
C PRO A 209 11.82 -6.05 -14.83
N PRO A 210 11.16 -6.57 -15.89
CA PRO A 210 10.17 -7.62 -15.72
C PRO A 210 10.80 -8.86 -15.08
N LEU A 211 10.00 -9.60 -14.30
CA LEU A 211 10.41 -10.89 -13.77
C LEU A 211 10.64 -11.87 -14.92
N ARG A 212 11.71 -12.66 -14.80
CA ARG A 212 12.00 -13.72 -15.76
C ARG A 212 11.13 -14.92 -15.43
N ASP A 213 10.42 -15.43 -16.42
CA ASP A 213 9.71 -16.69 -16.27
C ASP A 213 10.75 -17.82 -16.22
N THR A 214 10.66 -18.67 -15.19
CA THR A 214 11.47 -19.88 -15.11
C THR A 214 10.63 -21.03 -15.67
N VAL A 215 10.25 -20.92 -16.94
CA VAL A 215 9.75 -22.09 -17.67
C VAL A 215 11.01 -22.84 -18.10
N SER A 216 11.37 -23.87 -17.34
CA SER A 216 12.29 -24.88 -17.84
C SER A 216 11.73 -25.35 -19.19
N SER A 217 12.46 -25.10 -20.27
CA SER A 217 12.25 -25.76 -21.54
C SER A 217 12.35 -27.27 -21.29
N ILE A 218 11.20 -27.93 -21.24
CA ILE A 218 11.10 -29.39 -21.35
C ILE A 218 10.71 -29.67 -22.79
#